data_AF-A0A1V0GR91-F1
#
_entry.id   AF-A0A1V0GR91-F1
#
_cell.length_a   1.000
_cell.length_b   1.000
_cell.length_c   1.000
_cell.angle_alpha   90.00
_cell.angle_beta   90.00
_cell.angle_gamma   90.00
#
_symmetry.space_group_name_H-M   'P 1'
#
loop_
_entity.id
_entity.type
_entity.pdbx_description
1 polymer ?
#
loop_
_entity_poly.entity_id
_entity_poly.type
_entity_poly.pdbx_seq_one_letter_code
_entity_poly.pdbx_strand_id
1 'polypeptide(L)' 'MASHHEVTEHKHGSMDISDHQKTFAGFIRLSTWVVGLAIAVLIFLALANS' A
#
# COMPACT_ATOMS: atom_id res chain seq x y z
N MET A 1 -25.67 14.36 32.66
CA MET A 1 -26.34 14.47 31.35
C MET A 1 -25.82 13.34 30.50
N ALA A 2 -26.59 12.27 30.34
CA ALA A 2 -26.22 11.17 29.45
C ALA A 2 -26.21 11.73 28.03
N SER A 3 -25.04 11.83 27.42
CA SER A 3 -24.91 12.05 25.98
C SER A 3 -25.64 10.90 25.29
N HIS A 4 -26.71 11.22 24.56
CA HIS A 4 -27.34 10.32 23.60
C HIS A 4 -26.24 9.71 22.73
N HIS A 5 -25.96 8.42 22.91
CA HIS A 5 -25.15 7.66 21.96
C HIS A 5 -26.07 7.45 20.76
N GLU A 6 -25.98 8.32 19.76
CA GLU A 6 -26.58 8.07 18.46
C GLU A 6 -25.87 6.82 17.94
N VAL A 7 -26.55 5.68 17.97
CA VAL A 7 -26.05 4.44 17.37
C VAL A 7 -26.08 4.67 15.87
N THR A 8 -25.00 5.23 15.31
CA THR A 8 -24.77 5.17 13.88
C THR A 8 -24.55 3.71 13.54
N GLU A 9 -25.60 3.01 13.12
CA GLU A 9 -25.50 1.62 12.66
C GLU A 9 -24.48 1.56 11.53
N HIS A 10 -23.30 0.99 11.81
CA HIS A 10 -22.31 0.76 10.79
C HIS A 10 -22.78 -0.38 9.89
N LYS A 11 -23.15 -0.06 8.64
CA LYS A 11 -23.42 -1.09 7.64
C LYS A 11 -22.10 -1.72 7.19
N HIS A 12 -21.96 -3.01 7.47
CA HIS A 12 -20.78 -3.77 7.06
C HIS A 12 -20.55 -3.64 5.54
N GLY A 13 -19.31 -3.36 5.14
CA GLY A 13 -18.92 -3.21 3.73
C GLY A 13 -19.27 -1.87 3.07
N SER A 14 -19.93 -0.94 3.78
CA SER A 14 -20.20 0.42 3.25
C SER A 14 -19.20 1.47 3.72
N MET A 15 -18.10 1.06 4.36
CA MET A 15 -17.03 1.96 4.77
C MET A 15 -16.34 2.53 3.52
N ASP A 16 -16.05 3.83 3.52
CA ASP A 16 -15.21 4.42 2.49
C ASP A 16 -13.78 3.88 2.61
N ILE A 17 -13.30 3.25 1.54
CA ILE A 17 -11.97 2.65 1.45
C ILE A 17 -11.03 3.41 0.51
N SER A 18 -11.35 4.66 0.16
CA SER A 18 -10.58 5.48 -0.78
C SER A 18 -9.09 5.56 -0.42
N ASP A 19 -8.76 5.69 0.87
CA ASP A 19 -7.36 5.78 1.30
C ASP A 19 -6.64 4.43 1.29
N HIS A 20 -7.36 3.33 1.54
CA HIS A 20 -6.82 1.97 1.38
C HIS A 20 -6.48 1.67 -0.08
N GLN A 21 -7.35 2.07 -1.02
CA GLN A 21 -7.11 1.91 -2.45
C GLN A 21 -5.89 2.73 -2.92
N LYS A 22 -5.79 3.99 -2.50
CA LYS A 22 -4.62 4.84 -2.79
C LYS A 22 -3.33 4.24 -2.23
N THR A 23 -3.39 3.73 -0.99
CA THR A 23 -2.24 3.09 -0.33
C THR A 23 -1.80 1.85 -1.10
N PHE A 24 -2.73 1.00 -1.52
CA PHE A 24 -2.42 -0.19 -2.32
C PHE A 24 -1.79 0.18 -3.67
N ALA A 25 -2.33 1.17 -4.37
CA ALA A 25 -1.73 1.67 -5.62
C ALA A 25 -0.29 2.18 -5.40
N GLY A 26 -0.06 2.91 -4.30
CA GLY A 26 1.26 3.34 -3.86
C GLY A 26 2.20 2.17 -3.58
N PHE A 27 1.72 1.16 -2.85
CA PHE A 27 2.47 -0.06 -2.53
C PHE A 27 2.91 -0.82 -3.79
N ILE A 28 2.02 -1.00 -4.76
CA ILE A 28 2.37 -1.67 -6.02
C ILE A 28 3.44 -0.90 -6.77
N ARG A 29 3.27 0.43 -6.90
CA ARG A 29 4.27 1.28 -7.56
C ARG A 29 5.63 1.16 -6.89
N LEU A 30 5.70 1.31 -5.56
CA LEU A 30 6.95 1.15 -4.81
C LEU A 30 7.57 -0.24 -4.99
N SER A 31 6.76 -1.29 -4.95
CA SER A 31 7.22 -2.67 -5.15
C SER A 31 7.86 -2.86 -6.53
N THR A 32 7.28 -2.30 -7.59
CA THR A 32 7.87 -2.32 -8.93
C THR A 32 9.24 -1.64 -8.96
N TRP A 33 9.38 -0.48 -8.32
CA TRP A 33 10.67 0.22 -8.22
C TRP A 33 11.72 -0.60 -7.46
N VAL A 34 11.34 -1.23 -6.35
CA VAL A 34 12.23 -2.08 -5.55
C VAL A 34 12.71 -3.28 -6.37
N VAL A 35 11.80 -3.97 -7.05
CA VAL A 35 12.16 -5.11 -7.92
C VAL A 35 13.08 -4.67 -9.05
N GLY A 36 12.77 -3.55 -9.72
CA GLY A 36 13.61 -3.01 -10.78
C GLY A 36 15.02 -2.65 -10.29
N LEU A 37 15.14 -2.00 -9.13
CA LEU A 37 16.42 -1.65 -8.52
C LEU A 37 17.20 -2.91 -8.12
N ALA A 38 16.55 -3.90 -7.52
CA ALA A 38 17.19 -5.16 -7.15
C ALA A 38 17.78 -5.86 -8.38
N ILE A 39 17.03 -5.95 -9.48
CA ILE A 39 17.51 -6.53 -10.74
C ILE A 39 18.70 -5.73 -11.28
N ALA A 40 18.61 -4.39 -11.30
CA ALA A 40 19.70 -3.54 -11.78
C ALA A 40 20.99 -3.73 -10.96
N VAL A 41 20.88 -3.81 -9.64
CA VAL A 41 22.01 -4.07 -8.73
C VAL A 41 22.59 -5.46 -8.99
N LEU A 42 21.76 -6.50 -9.15
CA LEU A 42 22.24 -7.86 -9.42
C LEU A 42 22.98 -7.95 -10.76
N ILE A 43 22.47 -7.29 -11.81
CA ILE A 43 23.15 -7.21 -13.11
C ILE A 43 24.48 -6.47 -12.97
N PHE A 44 24.49 -5.32 -12.29
CA PHE A 44 25.72 -4.56 -12.06
C PHE A 44 26.76 -5.39 -11.31
N LEU A 45 26.36 -6.08 -10.24
CA LEU A 45 27.26 -6.95 -9.48
C LEU A 45 27.81 -8.08 -10.35
N ALA A 46 26.99 -8.71 -11.17
CA ALA A 46 27.42 -9.76 -12.07
C ALA A 46 28.44 -9.27 -13.11
N LEU A 47 28.29 -8.04 -13.62
CA LEU A 47 29.21 -7.45 -14.61
C LEU A 47 30.49 -6.89 -13.97
N ALA A 48 30.41 -6.32 -12.77
CA ALA A 48 31.53 -5.69 -12.09
C ALA A 48 32.39 -6.70 -11.30
N ASN A 49 31.82 -7.84 -10.91
CA ASN A 49 32.46 -8.89 -10.13
C ASN A 49 32.44 -10.25 -10.86
N SER A 50 32.46 -10.22 -12.20
CA SER A 50 32.69 -11.41 -13.04
C SER A 50 34.14 -11.85 -13.03
#